data_AF-A0A8X6KAB3-F1
#
_entry.id   AF-A0A8X6KAB3-F1
#
_cell.length_a   1.000
_cell.length_b   1.000
_cell.length_c   1.000
_cell.angle_alpha   90.00
_cell.angle_beta   90.00
_cell.angle_gamma   90.00
#
_symmetry.space_group_name_H-M   'P 1'
#
loop_
_entity.id
_entity.type
_entity.pdbx_description
1 polymer ?
#
loop_
_entity_poly.entity_id
_entity_poly.type
_entity_poly.pdbx_seq_one_letter_code
_entity_poly.pdbx_strand_id
1 'polypeptide(L)'
;MTEESMFIASENDQHDIAKASNSLIFHSLRTFASLLRGKFHCYNGYYNKMKGKVQTVLGPVEPNTLGVTLTHEHLLHELPLEVFRHPLPKNIPPLKDSPFTVGNLGWLRQYPYCFDDNNIYTDEGVRKAVKEEMHFFKQVGGGTIVDNGSIGLRAKDQVQFLTTLSKETGVNVVTGTGFYVVFAQSQSVISMKVEEMAAKIRDDILNGIDDTGIKCGVIGEIGCSWPLDDFERKSLVSSAIVQEETGCPVIIHPGRDKESPEEIFRVFQEAGGKIGHTVMSHLERTLHTKQDLAEFASLGSYCEFDLFGIEVSYYQHNEDIDMPSDAQRIKRLHYLIEQGFGDKIVISHDIHTKHRLMKYGGHGFSHIIANVVPNMKKRGFSEDHIRKILINNPQKWLTFE
;
A
#
# COMPACT_ATOMS: atom_id res chain seq x y z
N MET A 1 -59.15 17.24 -12.30
CA MET A 1 -58.35 16.53 -11.28
C MET A 1 -57.78 15.31 -11.98
N THR A 2 -56.71 15.51 -12.77
CA THR A 2 -55.27 15.31 -12.44
C THR A 2 -54.93 13.82 -12.50
N GLU A 3 -54.42 13.30 -13.62
CA GLU A 3 -52.98 13.24 -13.99
C GLU A 3 -52.08 12.72 -12.86
N GLU A 4 -51.52 11.52 -13.07
CA GLU A 4 -50.14 11.20 -12.68
C GLU A 4 -49.64 10.02 -13.53
N SER A 5 -48.68 10.32 -14.40
CA SER A 5 -47.94 9.38 -15.22
C SER A 5 -46.63 9.05 -14.51
N MET A 6 -46.40 7.78 -14.19
CA MET A 6 -45.14 7.31 -13.62
C MET A 6 -44.24 6.85 -14.77
N PHE A 7 -43.23 7.67 -15.09
CA PHE A 7 -42.12 7.31 -15.96
C PHE A 7 -41.28 6.21 -15.31
N ILE A 8 -41.17 5.05 -15.95
CA ILE A 8 -40.15 4.04 -15.65
C ILE A 8 -39.01 4.31 -16.63
N ALA A 9 -37.89 4.84 -16.12
CA ALA A 9 -36.67 4.98 -16.90
C ALA A 9 -36.02 3.61 -17.10
N SER A 10 -35.56 3.32 -18.32
CA SER A 10 -34.90 2.06 -18.65
C SER A 10 -33.48 2.00 -18.07
N GLU A 11 -32.91 0.80 -17.87
CA GLU A 11 -31.53 0.64 -17.34
C GLU A 11 -30.46 1.39 -18.16
N ASN A 12 -30.71 1.65 -19.44
CA ASN A 12 -29.84 2.49 -20.28
C ASN A 12 -29.85 3.97 -19.85
N ASP A 13 -30.99 4.48 -19.39
CA ASP A 13 -31.13 5.88 -18.96
C ASP A 13 -30.38 6.12 -17.64
N GLN A 14 -30.34 5.14 -16.73
CA GLN A 14 -29.56 5.23 -15.48
C GLN A 14 -28.05 5.21 -15.74
N HIS A 15 -27.59 4.45 -16.73
CA HIS A 15 -26.17 4.40 -17.13
C HIS A 15 -25.71 5.70 -17.81
N ASP A 16 -26.57 6.32 -18.62
CA ASP A 16 -26.28 7.61 -19.26
C ASP A 16 -26.37 8.80 -18.30
N ILE A 17 -27.26 8.74 -17.29
CA ILE A 17 -27.32 9.73 -16.21
C ILE A 17 -26.06 9.65 -15.32
N ALA A 18 -25.54 8.45 -15.04
CA ALA A 18 -24.28 8.26 -14.32
C ALA A 18 -23.05 8.76 -15.10
N LYS A 19 -23.04 8.61 -16.43
CA LYS A 19 -22.00 9.20 -17.30
C LYS A 19 -22.09 10.72 -17.36
N ALA A 20 -23.30 11.28 -17.41
CA ALA A 20 -23.52 12.72 -17.45
C ALA A 20 -23.20 13.42 -16.12
N SER A 21 -23.54 12.83 -14.99
CA SER A 21 -23.20 13.35 -13.65
C SER A 21 -21.70 13.31 -13.39
N ASN A 22 -21.03 12.23 -13.80
CA ASN A 22 -19.56 12.13 -13.77
C ASN A 22 -18.91 13.21 -14.64
N SER A 23 -19.35 13.38 -15.89
CA SER A 23 -18.86 14.44 -16.81
C SER A 23 -18.93 15.85 -16.22
N LEU A 24 -20.02 16.19 -15.52
CA LEU A 24 -20.22 17.49 -14.88
C LEU A 24 -19.31 17.71 -13.65
N ILE A 25 -19.05 16.66 -12.86
CA ILE A 25 -18.06 16.69 -11.78
C ILE A 25 -16.65 16.90 -12.37
N PHE A 26 -16.32 16.22 -13.47
CA PHE A 26 -15.01 16.31 -14.12
C PHE A 26 -14.72 17.67 -14.78
N HIS A 27 -15.73 18.34 -15.37
CA HIS A 27 -15.56 19.66 -15.96
C HIS A 27 -15.35 20.76 -14.90
N SER A 28 -16.01 20.61 -13.75
CA SER A 28 -15.83 21.50 -12.59
C SER A 28 -14.43 21.34 -11.96
N LEU A 29 -13.94 20.10 -11.80
CA LEU A 29 -12.64 19.80 -11.19
C LEU A 29 -11.43 20.20 -12.04
N ARG A 30 -11.48 20.05 -13.38
CA ARG A 30 -10.42 20.56 -14.28
C ARG A 30 -10.32 22.08 -14.25
N THR A 31 -11.45 22.77 -14.08
CA THR A 31 -11.48 24.23 -13.95
C THR A 31 -10.91 24.67 -12.58
N PHE A 32 -11.11 23.87 -11.53
CA PHE A 32 -10.57 24.13 -10.19
C PHE A 32 -9.04 23.92 -10.09
N ALA A 33 -8.51 22.88 -10.73
CA ALA A 33 -7.06 22.65 -10.84
C ALA A 33 -6.33 23.80 -11.58
N SER A 34 -7.01 24.45 -12.54
CA SER A 34 -6.53 25.66 -13.22
C SER A 34 -6.53 26.89 -12.32
N LEU A 35 -7.51 27.02 -11.41
CA LEU A 35 -7.69 28.18 -10.52
C LEU A 35 -6.74 28.20 -9.30
N LEU A 36 -6.13 27.06 -8.94
CA LEU A 36 -5.17 26.98 -7.83
C LEU A 36 -3.75 27.46 -8.17
N ARG A 37 -3.51 27.91 -9.42
CA ARG A 37 -2.20 28.46 -9.87
C ARG A 37 -1.70 29.68 -9.08
N GLY A 38 -2.55 30.33 -8.29
CA GLY A 38 -2.22 31.51 -7.49
C GLY A 38 -1.47 31.27 -6.17
N LYS A 39 -1.42 30.04 -5.64
CA LYS A 39 -0.69 29.71 -4.38
C LYS A 39 0.69 29.07 -4.61
N PHE A 40 1.22 29.09 -5.84
CA PHE A 40 2.43 28.35 -6.25
C PHE A 40 3.77 28.81 -5.63
N HIS A 41 3.85 29.99 -5.02
CA HIS A 41 5.14 30.55 -4.59
C HIS A 41 5.78 29.84 -3.37
N CYS A 42 4.98 29.36 -2.40
CA CYS A 42 5.51 28.61 -1.25
C CYS A 42 5.80 27.14 -1.59
N TYR A 43 4.99 26.53 -2.46
CA TYR A 43 5.18 25.15 -2.93
C TYR A 43 6.49 24.96 -3.72
N ASN A 44 6.86 25.95 -4.53
CA ASN A 44 8.07 25.89 -5.35
C ASN A 44 9.36 25.75 -4.51
N GLY A 45 9.42 26.30 -3.30
CA GLY A 45 10.62 26.27 -2.47
C GLY A 45 10.93 24.90 -1.87
N TYR A 46 9.92 24.15 -1.44
CA TYR A 46 10.08 22.78 -0.92
C TYR A 46 10.21 21.78 -2.06
N TYR A 47 9.37 21.90 -3.09
CA TYR A 47 9.43 21.06 -4.29
C TYR A 47 10.83 21.05 -4.92
N ASN A 48 11.44 22.23 -5.09
CA ASN A 48 12.82 22.32 -5.60
C ASN A 48 13.88 21.66 -4.72
N LYS A 49 13.62 21.49 -3.41
CA LYS A 49 14.54 20.80 -2.48
C LYS A 49 14.35 19.29 -2.50
N MET A 50 13.12 18.82 -2.69
CA MET A 50 12.79 17.39 -2.70
C MET A 50 12.97 16.73 -4.05
N LYS A 51 12.92 17.49 -5.15
CA LYS A 51 13.17 16.94 -6.48
C LYS A 51 14.49 16.16 -6.54
N GLY A 52 14.43 14.90 -6.96
CA GLY A 52 15.58 14.01 -7.01
C GLY A 52 16.03 13.44 -5.65
N LYS A 53 15.22 13.60 -4.60
CA LYS A 53 15.46 13.10 -3.23
C LYS A 53 14.38 12.11 -2.81
N VAL A 54 14.67 11.35 -1.77
CA VAL A 54 13.71 10.51 -1.05
C VAL A 54 13.50 11.08 0.34
N GLN A 55 12.25 11.31 0.75
CA GLN A 55 11.93 11.79 2.10
C GLN A 55 11.82 10.60 3.05
N THR A 56 12.68 10.54 4.07
CA THR A 56 12.58 9.58 5.19
C THR A 56 12.04 10.26 6.43
N VAL A 57 11.70 9.50 7.47
CA VAL A 57 11.32 10.05 8.79
C VAL A 57 12.44 10.87 9.45
N LEU A 58 13.70 10.73 9.00
CA LEU A 58 14.85 11.50 9.47
C LEU A 58 15.22 12.69 8.57
N GLY A 59 14.49 12.89 7.47
CA GLY A 59 14.77 13.93 6.48
C GLY A 59 15.06 13.37 5.08
N PRO A 60 15.36 14.26 4.13
CA PRO A 60 15.68 13.88 2.76
C PRO A 60 17.03 13.16 2.66
N VAL A 61 17.09 12.11 1.84
CA VAL A 61 18.31 11.37 1.52
C VAL A 61 18.48 11.25 0.00
N GLU A 62 19.72 11.00 -0.44
CA GLU A 62 19.99 10.70 -1.84
C GLU A 62 19.42 9.31 -2.20
N PRO A 63 18.77 9.13 -3.37
CA PRO A 63 18.20 7.83 -3.73
C PRO A 63 19.23 6.68 -3.70
N ASN A 64 20.49 6.97 -4.07
CA ASN A 64 21.55 5.95 -4.06
C ASN A 64 21.93 5.43 -2.67
N THR A 65 21.50 6.07 -1.56
CA THR A 65 21.76 5.62 -0.19
C THR A 65 20.68 4.68 0.36
N LEU A 66 19.61 4.40 -0.40
CA LEU A 66 18.52 3.55 0.09
C LEU A 66 18.93 2.09 0.31
N GLY A 67 19.85 1.55 -0.50
CA GLY A 67 20.22 0.13 -0.44
C GLY A 67 19.08 -0.80 -0.85
N VAL A 68 19.04 -2.00 -0.26
CA VAL A 68 17.93 -2.95 -0.43
C VAL A 68 16.68 -2.42 0.26
N THR A 69 15.58 -2.30 -0.48
CA THR A 69 14.34 -1.68 0.00
C THR A 69 13.18 -2.66 0.01
N LEU A 70 12.45 -2.69 1.12
CA LEU A 70 11.11 -3.27 1.21
C LEU A 70 10.08 -2.16 0.96
N THR A 71 9.28 -2.29 -0.09
CA THR A 71 8.39 -1.22 -0.58
C THR A 71 7.02 -1.16 0.11
N HIS A 72 6.69 -2.18 0.90
CA HIS A 72 5.38 -2.29 1.54
C HIS A 72 5.47 -3.09 2.85
N GLU A 73 5.51 -2.39 3.98
CA GLU A 73 5.47 -2.99 5.31
C GLU A 73 4.61 -2.16 6.27
N HIS A 74 4.27 -2.75 7.42
CA HIS A 74 3.70 -2.06 8.56
C HIS A 74 4.53 -2.35 9.81
N LEU A 75 5.23 -1.33 10.32
CA LEU A 75 6.09 -1.45 11.50
C LEU A 75 5.30 -1.25 12.79
N LEU A 76 4.18 -0.54 12.71
CA LEU A 76 3.19 -0.37 13.78
C LEU A 76 1.90 0.15 13.14
N HIS A 77 0.73 -0.39 13.43
CA HIS A 77 -0.54 0.13 12.91
C HIS A 77 -1.67 -0.09 13.90
N GLU A 78 -2.73 0.69 13.77
CA GLU A 78 -3.94 0.61 14.58
C GLU A 78 -5.16 0.59 13.66
N LEU A 79 -5.53 -0.61 13.25
CA LEU A 79 -6.77 -0.84 12.52
C LEU A 79 -7.86 -1.36 13.49
N PRO A 80 -9.12 -0.91 13.36
CA PRO A 80 -10.22 -1.50 14.11
C PRO A 80 -10.30 -3.01 13.85
N LEU A 81 -10.37 -3.81 14.93
CA LEU A 81 -10.36 -5.28 14.84
C LEU A 81 -11.45 -5.81 13.92
N GLU A 82 -12.59 -5.12 13.90
CA GLU A 82 -13.77 -5.45 13.11
C GLU A 82 -13.52 -5.42 11.59
N VAL A 83 -12.51 -4.69 11.11
CA VAL A 83 -12.21 -4.58 9.67
C VAL A 83 -11.68 -5.89 9.09
N PHE A 84 -10.88 -6.64 9.87
CA PHE A 84 -10.32 -7.92 9.40
C PHE A 84 -10.84 -9.14 10.15
N ARG A 85 -11.59 -8.98 11.25
CA ARG A 85 -12.03 -10.12 12.07
C ARG A 85 -12.89 -11.09 11.27
N HIS A 86 -12.47 -12.35 11.24
CA HIS A 86 -13.22 -13.46 10.67
C HIS A 86 -13.73 -14.41 11.76
N PRO A 87 -14.95 -14.96 11.65
CA PRO A 87 -15.42 -15.96 12.60
C PRO A 87 -14.60 -17.26 12.46
N LEU A 88 -14.26 -17.87 13.58
CA LEU A 88 -13.57 -19.15 13.56
C LEU A 88 -14.52 -20.26 13.05
N PRO A 89 -14.12 -21.11 12.08
CA PRO A 89 -14.98 -22.19 11.62
C PRO A 89 -15.28 -23.19 12.74
N LYS A 90 -16.50 -23.74 12.75
CA LYS A 90 -17.00 -24.60 13.85
C LYS A 90 -16.20 -25.89 14.08
N ASN A 91 -15.48 -26.35 13.07
CA ASN A 91 -14.65 -27.55 13.10
C ASN A 91 -13.22 -27.30 13.62
N ILE A 92 -12.88 -26.05 13.96
CA ILE A 92 -11.57 -25.69 14.50
C ILE A 92 -11.65 -25.57 16.03
N PRO A 93 -10.61 -26.00 16.78
CA PRO A 93 -10.58 -25.84 18.23
C PRO A 93 -10.82 -24.37 18.62
N PRO A 94 -11.48 -24.09 19.77
CA PRO A 94 -11.71 -22.73 20.22
C PRO A 94 -10.38 -22.11 20.67
N LEU A 95 -9.70 -21.44 19.74
CA LEU A 95 -8.38 -20.86 19.99
C LEU A 95 -8.44 -19.35 20.24
N LYS A 96 -9.64 -18.80 20.36
CA LYS A 96 -9.86 -17.40 20.74
C LYS A 96 -9.11 -17.13 22.05
N ASP A 97 -8.32 -16.06 22.07
CA ASP A 97 -7.51 -15.62 23.22
C ASP A 97 -6.35 -16.58 23.62
N SER A 98 -6.00 -17.55 22.78
CA SER A 98 -4.86 -18.44 23.05
C SER A 98 -3.53 -17.70 22.87
N PRO A 99 -2.55 -17.88 23.79
CA PRO A 99 -1.22 -17.30 23.63
C PRO A 99 -0.49 -17.92 22.43
N PHE A 100 0.49 -17.20 21.89
CA PHE A 100 1.38 -17.74 20.87
C PHE A 100 2.25 -18.87 21.44
N THR A 101 2.03 -20.10 21.00
CA THR A 101 2.79 -21.29 21.43
C THR A 101 3.06 -22.21 20.26
N VAL A 102 4.15 -22.98 20.30
CA VAL A 102 4.46 -23.98 19.25
C VAL A 102 3.29 -24.93 18.98
N GLY A 103 2.48 -25.25 20.00
CA GLY A 103 1.33 -26.14 19.87
C GLY A 103 0.14 -25.56 19.08
N ASN A 104 0.02 -24.24 18.94
CA ASN A 104 -1.09 -23.61 18.20
C ASN A 104 -0.65 -22.77 16.98
N LEU A 105 0.66 -22.60 16.73
CA LEU A 105 1.17 -21.82 15.60
C LEU A 105 0.61 -22.27 14.24
N GLY A 106 0.40 -23.58 14.03
CA GLY A 106 -0.17 -24.08 12.78
C GLY A 106 -1.58 -23.52 12.51
N TRP A 107 -2.41 -23.45 13.55
CA TRP A 107 -3.75 -22.89 13.44
C TRP A 107 -3.73 -21.37 13.29
N LEU A 108 -2.87 -20.68 14.03
CA LEU A 108 -2.67 -19.23 13.92
C LEU A 108 -2.28 -18.81 12.50
N ARG A 109 -1.40 -19.56 11.84
CA ARG A 109 -0.99 -19.30 10.45
C ARG A 109 -2.12 -19.55 9.45
N GLN A 110 -2.97 -20.53 9.72
CA GLN A 110 -4.06 -20.90 8.82
C GLN A 110 -5.30 -19.99 8.97
N TYR A 111 -5.53 -19.45 10.16
CA TYR A 111 -6.68 -18.60 10.49
C TYR A 111 -6.27 -17.30 11.21
N PRO A 112 -5.30 -16.53 10.70
CA PRO A 112 -4.70 -15.42 11.44
C PRO A 112 -5.71 -14.36 11.89
N TYR A 113 -6.78 -14.18 11.14
CA TYR A 113 -7.77 -13.14 11.41
C TYR A 113 -8.89 -13.57 12.36
N CYS A 114 -8.86 -14.81 12.85
CA CYS A 114 -9.76 -15.30 13.91
C CYS A 114 -9.24 -15.06 15.33
N PHE A 115 -8.03 -14.51 15.47
CA PHE A 115 -7.35 -14.34 16.74
C PHE A 115 -7.09 -12.86 17.01
N ASP A 116 -7.86 -12.27 17.91
CA ASP A 116 -7.77 -10.83 18.19
C ASP A 116 -6.35 -10.42 18.61
N ASP A 117 -5.67 -11.21 19.46
CA ASP A 117 -4.29 -10.91 19.87
C ASP A 117 -3.31 -10.86 18.68
N ASN A 118 -3.52 -11.66 17.63
CA ASN A 118 -2.69 -11.63 16.43
C ASN A 118 -2.85 -10.33 15.62
N ASN A 119 -4.03 -9.72 15.70
CA ASN A 119 -4.41 -8.52 14.95
C ASN A 119 -4.11 -7.23 15.72
N ILE A 120 -3.84 -7.30 17.03
CA ILE A 120 -3.36 -6.15 17.82
C ILE A 120 -1.89 -5.90 17.47
N TYR A 121 -1.61 -4.85 16.71
CA TYR A 121 -0.26 -4.57 16.20
C TYR A 121 0.38 -3.31 16.81
N THR A 122 -0.06 -2.92 18.01
CA THR A 122 0.39 -1.70 18.71
C THR A 122 1.14 -1.96 20.02
N ASP A 123 1.13 -3.21 20.52
CA ASP A 123 1.62 -3.53 21.85
C ASP A 123 3.15 -3.58 21.97
N GLU A 124 3.65 -3.63 23.22
CA GLU A 124 5.08 -3.67 23.52
C GLU A 124 5.77 -4.93 22.96
N GLY A 125 5.03 -6.03 22.86
CA GLY A 125 5.53 -7.28 22.30
C GLY A 125 5.90 -7.14 20.83
N VAL A 126 5.05 -6.46 20.06
CA VAL A 126 5.23 -6.08 18.65
C VAL A 126 6.37 -5.08 18.52
N ARG A 127 6.37 -4.00 19.31
CA ARG A 127 7.43 -2.96 19.25
C ARG A 127 8.82 -3.55 19.42
N LYS A 128 8.98 -4.41 20.42
CA LYS A 128 10.25 -5.13 20.66
C LYS A 128 10.63 -6.05 19.50
N ALA A 129 9.67 -6.82 18.99
CA ALA A 129 9.92 -7.73 17.86
C ALA A 129 10.34 -6.96 16.61
N VAL A 130 9.59 -5.93 16.23
CA VAL A 130 9.89 -5.08 15.07
C VAL A 130 11.29 -4.48 15.17
N LYS A 131 11.67 -3.96 16.34
CA LYS A 131 13.03 -3.43 16.58
C LYS A 131 14.12 -4.49 16.40
N GLU A 132 13.96 -5.66 17.01
CA GLU A 132 14.93 -6.77 16.89
C GLU A 132 15.05 -7.25 15.43
N GLU A 133 13.93 -7.35 14.73
CA GLU A 133 13.88 -7.81 13.34
C GLU A 133 14.44 -6.76 12.37
N MET A 134 14.26 -5.47 12.63
CA MET A 134 14.90 -4.41 11.84
C MET A 134 16.42 -4.39 12.01
N HIS A 135 16.93 -4.67 13.22
CA HIS A 135 18.37 -4.88 13.41
C HIS A 135 18.86 -6.09 12.60
N PHE A 136 18.11 -7.20 12.60
CA PHE A 136 18.47 -8.35 11.79
C PHE A 136 18.39 -8.05 10.28
N PHE A 137 17.35 -7.35 9.83
CA PHE A 137 17.21 -6.86 8.45
C PHE A 137 18.43 -6.03 8.04
N LYS A 138 18.89 -5.11 8.89
CA LYS A 138 20.11 -4.34 8.66
C LYS A 138 21.34 -5.25 8.53
N GLN A 139 21.49 -6.21 9.44
CA GLN A 139 22.64 -7.13 9.47
C GLN A 139 22.74 -7.98 8.20
N VAL A 140 21.61 -8.39 7.62
CA VAL A 140 21.60 -9.16 6.37
C VAL A 140 21.69 -8.29 5.10
N GLY A 141 21.87 -6.97 5.24
CA GLY A 141 22.08 -6.05 4.12
C GLY A 141 20.86 -5.20 3.73
N GLY A 142 19.80 -5.23 4.53
CA GLY A 142 18.64 -4.36 4.38
C GLY A 142 19.00 -2.88 4.56
N GLY A 143 18.43 -2.03 3.71
CA GLY A 143 18.75 -0.60 3.67
C GLY A 143 17.57 0.30 4.05
N THR A 144 16.40 0.05 3.46
CA THR A 144 15.21 0.90 3.62
C THR A 144 13.94 0.07 3.80
N ILE A 145 13.01 0.56 4.60
CA ILE A 145 11.64 0.04 4.71
C ILE A 145 10.67 1.20 4.47
N VAL A 146 9.66 0.95 3.63
CA VAL A 146 8.50 1.85 3.47
C VAL A 146 7.40 1.35 4.39
N ASP A 147 7.07 2.14 5.40
CA ASP A 147 5.89 1.95 6.24
C ASP A 147 4.69 2.66 5.59
N ASN A 148 3.67 1.89 5.21
CA ASN A 148 2.48 2.40 4.51
C ASN A 148 1.43 3.01 5.44
N GLY A 149 1.84 3.63 6.55
CA GLY A 149 0.95 4.29 7.49
C GLY A 149 0.14 5.42 6.84
N SER A 150 -1.16 5.21 6.72
CA SER A 150 -2.13 6.18 6.19
C SER A 150 -3.25 6.48 7.20
N ILE A 151 -4.09 7.47 6.92
CA ILE A 151 -5.22 7.84 7.77
C ILE A 151 -6.22 6.68 7.78
N GLY A 152 -6.58 6.21 8.98
CA GLY A 152 -7.35 4.97 9.21
C GLY A 152 -6.50 3.78 9.63
N LEU A 153 -5.18 3.80 9.37
CA LEU A 153 -4.21 2.77 9.79
C LEU A 153 -3.21 3.27 10.83
N ARG A 154 -2.90 4.57 10.81
CA ARG A 154 -1.83 5.16 11.61
C ARG A 154 -2.16 5.11 13.10
N ALA A 155 -1.36 4.36 13.85
CA ALA A 155 -1.37 4.41 15.31
C ALA A 155 -0.92 5.79 15.81
N LYS A 156 -1.43 6.21 16.97
CA LYS A 156 -1.21 7.56 17.53
C LYS A 156 0.26 7.99 17.64
N ASP A 157 1.15 7.08 18.04
CA ASP A 157 2.58 7.36 18.25
C ASP A 157 3.49 6.72 17.18
N GLN A 158 2.90 6.28 16.07
CA GLN A 158 3.59 5.54 15.01
C GLN A 158 4.84 6.28 14.54
N VAL A 159 4.72 7.54 14.11
CA VAL A 159 5.82 8.28 13.47
C VAL A 159 7.00 8.54 14.40
N GLN A 160 6.76 8.73 15.71
CA GLN A 160 7.82 8.83 16.71
C GLN A 160 8.54 7.49 16.90
N PHE A 161 7.77 6.40 16.90
CA PHE A 161 8.32 5.05 16.94
C PHE A 161 9.17 4.76 15.69
N LEU A 162 8.69 5.08 14.48
CA LEU A 162 9.44 4.93 13.22
C LEU A 162 10.75 5.72 13.23
N THR A 163 10.70 6.96 13.73
CA THR A 163 11.89 7.84 13.88
C THR A 163 12.92 7.23 14.83
N THR A 164 12.46 6.65 15.94
CA THR A 164 13.32 5.99 16.92
C THR A 164 13.95 4.74 16.31
N LEU A 165 13.15 3.89 15.66
CA LEU A 165 13.62 2.69 14.97
C LEU A 165 14.68 3.02 13.91
N SER A 166 14.43 4.03 13.07
CA SER A 166 15.39 4.41 12.02
C SER A 166 16.74 4.86 12.60
N LYS A 167 16.73 5.65 13.68
CA LYS A 167 17.96 6.09 14.38
C LYS A 167 18.71 4.93 15.02
N GLU A 168 18.01 4.04 15.73
CA GLU A 168 18.65 2.96 16.48
C GLU A 168 19.18 1.85 15.59
N THR A 169 18.46 1.53 14.51
CA THR A 169 18.80 0.42 13.61
C THR A 169 19.70 0.83 12.44
N GLY A 170 19.71 2.11 12.08
CA GLY A 170 20.38 2.61 10.88
C GLY A 170 19.71 2.15 9.57
N VAL A 171 18.46 1.69 9.63
CA VAL A 171 17.60 1.43 8.47
C VAL A 171 16.84 2.71 8.15
N ASN A 172 16.82 3.12 6.88
CA ASN A 172 15.98 4.24 6.47
C ASN A 172 14.51 3.83 6.59
N VAL A 173 13.66 4.70 7.14
CA VAL A 173 12.21 4.47 7.15
C VAL A 173 11.54 5.59 6.38
N VAL A 174 10.76 5.23 5.37
CA VAL A 174 9.84 6.14 4.65
C VAL A 174 8.45 5.90 5.21
N THR A 175 7.70 6.95 5.51
CA THR A 175 6.31 6.83 6.01
C THR A 175 5.33 7.44 5.01
N GLY A 176 4.14 6.87 4.95
CA GLY A 176 3.06 7.29 4.06
C GLY A 176 2.13 8.39 4.59
N THR A 177 1.24 8.86 3.72
CA THR A 177 0.02 9.67 3.99
C THR A 177 -1.09 9.21 3.02
N GLY A 178 -2.27 9.83 3.05
CA GLY A 178 -3.44 9.39 2.29
C GLY A 178 -4.46 8.68 3.16
N PHE A 179 -5.50 8.14 2.55
CA PHE A 179 -6.62 7.53 3.27
C PHE A 179 -6.77 6.06 2.91
N TYR A 180 -6.89 5.23 3.93
CA TYR A 180 -7.18 3.81 3.77
C TYR A 180 -8.68 3.57 3.49
N VAL A 181 -9.09 2.30 3.44
CA VAL A 181 -10.45 1.90 3.06
C VAL A 181 -11.53 2.54 3.93
N VAL A 182 -12.73 2.72 3.36
CA VAL A 182 -13.86 3.41 4.01
C VAL A 182 -14.19 2.83 5.39
N PHE A 183 -14.06 1.50 5.56
CA PHE A 183 -14.36 0.79 6.81
C PHE A 183 -13.40 1.10 7.96
N ALA A 184 -12.25 1.69 7.67
CA ALA A 184 -11.27 2.10 8.67
C ALA A 184 -11.48 3.56 9.16
N GLN A 185 -12.49 4.26 8.63
CA GLN A 185 -12.62 5.70 8.80
C GLN A 185 -13.73 6.09 9.76
N SER A 186 -13.54 7.23 10.44
CA SER A 186 -14.62 7.88 11.19
C SER A 186 -15.58 8.61 10.24
N GLN A 187 -16.81 8.85 10.68
CA GLN A 187 -17.80 9.57 9.88
C GLN A 187 -17.34 10.97 9.45
N SER A 188 -16.55 11.65 10.28
CA SER A 188 -15.98 12.97 9.94
C SER A 188 -15.01 12.88 8.77
N VAL A 189 -14.18 11.83 8.72
CA VAL A 189 -13.25 11.59 7.61
C VAL A 189 -14.00 11.19 6.35
N ILE A 190 -14.99 10.29 6.45
CA ILE A 190 -15.83 9.87 5.32
C ILE A 190 -16.48 11.06 4.61
N SER A 191 -16.88 12.06 5.40
CA SER A 191 -17.58 13.26 4.93
C SER A 191 -16.67 14.31 4.30
N MET A 192 -15.33 14.15 4.37
CA MET A 192 -14.39 15.09 3.77
C MET A 192 -14.58 15.22 2.25
N LYS A 193 -14.37 16.42 1.73
CA LYS A 193 -14.35 16.71 0.30
C LYS A 193 -12.95 16.47 -0.27
N VAL A 194 -12.87 16.35 -1.59
CA VAL A 194 -11.60 16.14 -2.33
C VAL A 194 -10.57 17.22 -1.97
N GLU A 195 -10.98 18.48 -1.84
CA GLU A 195 -10.07 19.59 -1.53
C GLU A 195 -9.51 19.50 -0.12
N GLU A 196 -10.30 19.02 0.84
CA GLU A 196 -9.90 18.82 2.23
C GLU A 196 -8.95 17.63 2.35
N MET A 197 -9.23 16.53 1.65
CA MET A 197 -8.35 15.37 1.57
C MET A 197 -7.00 15.74 0.94
N ALA A 198 -7.02 16.45 -0.20
CA ALA A 198 -5.81 16.90 -0.88
C ALA A 198 -5.01 17.88 -0.01
N ALA A 199 -5.68 18.77 0.74
CA ALA A 199 -5.02 19.64 1.69
C ALA A 199 -4.30 18.86 2.80
N LYS A 200 -4.94 17.82 3.38
CA LYS A 200 -4.30 17.00 4.42
C LYS A 200 -3.09 16.21 3.89
N ILE A 201 -3.23 15.53 2.76
CA ILE A 201 -2.12 14.78 2.12
C ILE A 201 -0.93 15.71 1.86
N ARG A 202 -1.20 16.89 1.31
CA ARG A 202 -0.19 17.90 1.01
C ARG A 202 0.47 18.47 2.27
N ASP A 203 -0.29 18.69 3.33
CA ASP A 203 0.25 19.17 4.61
C ASP A 203 1.21 18.15 5.23
N ASP A 204 0.83 16.86 5.24
CA ASP A 204 1.66 15.75 5.73
C ASP A 204 3.01 15.64 4.97
N ILE A 205 3.02 15.95 3.67
CA ILE A 205 4.23 15.94 2.82
C ILE A 205 5.10 17.18 3.05
N LEU A 206 4.49 18.36 3.17
CA LEU A 206 5.21 19.64 3.15
C LEU A 206 5.60 20.13 4.54
N ASN A 207 4.73 19.94 5.52
CA ASN A 207 4.86 20.47 6.87
C ASN A 207 5.08 19.35 7.89
N GLY A 208 4.51 18.17 7.62
CA GLY A 208 4.66 16.98 8.45
C GLY A 208 3.32 16.50 9.00
N ILE A 209 3.32 15.28 9.54
CA ILE A 209 2.13 14.69 10.13
C ILE A 209 1.82 15.41 11.44
N ASP A 210 0.67 16.06 11.49
CA ASP A 210 0.16 16.80 12.64
C ASP A 210 1.24 17.77 13.19
N ASP A 211 1.43 17.85 14.51
CA ASP A 211 2.42 18.75 15.13
C ASP A 211 3.84 18.15 15.23
N THR A 212 4.10 17.03 14.54
CA THR A 212 5.35 16.27 14.73
C THR A 212 6.52 16.81 13.93
N GLY A 213 6.24 17.52 12.83
CA GLY A 213 7.25 17.94 11.84
C GLY A 213 7.88 16.80 11.04
N ILE A 214 7.42 15.55 11.22
CA ILE A 214 7.90 14.37 10.49
C ILE A 214 7.11 14.28 9.18
N LYS A 215 7.81 14.34 8.05
CA LYS A 215 7.20 14.43 6.71
C LYS A 215 7.07 13.09 6.03
N CYS A 216 5.99 12.93 5.27
CA CYS A 216 5.75 11.73 4.47
C CYS A 216 6.59 11.72 3.20
N GLY A 217 7.03 10.53 2.80
CA GLY A 217 7.77 10.32 1.56
C GLY A 217 7.02 9.54 0.49
N VAL A 218 5.79 9.12 0.79
CA VAL A 218 4.90 8.44 -0.16
C VAL A 218 3.44 8.81 0.14
N ILE A 219 2.61 8.90 -0.91
CA ILE A 219 1.15 8.96 -0.81
C ILE A 219 0.65 7.51 -0.88
N GLY A 220 0.38 6.93 0.28
CA GLY A 220 -0.24 5.64 0.42
C GLY A 220 0.02 4.97 1.78
N GLU A 221 -0.49 3.76 2.00
CA GLU A 221 -1.32 3.03 1.02
C GLU A 221 -2.71 3.68 0.87
N ILE A 222 -3.09 3.96 -0.38
CA ILE A 222 -4.44 4.45 -0.68
C ILE A 222 -5.37 3.25 -0.76
N GLY A 223 -6.32 3.18 0.17
CA GLY A 223 -7.25 2.06 0.29
C GLY A 223 -8.35 2.10 -0.76
N CYS A 224 -8.53 1.01 -1.50
CA CYS A 224 -9.67 0.82 -2.40
C CYS A 224 -10.30 -0.55 -2.15
N SER A 225 -11.59 -0.55 -1.83
CA SER A 225 -12.44 -1.73 -1.74
C SER A 225 -12.98 -2.11 -3.12
N TRP A 226 -13.73 -3.21 -3.18
CA TRP A 226 -14.46 -3.60 -4.38
C TRP A 226 -15.92 -3.95 -4.04
N PRO A 227 -16.90 -3.37 -4.74
CA PRO A 227 -16.79 -2.25 -5.71
C PRO A 227 -16.17 -0.98 -5.09
N LEU A 228 -15.61 -0.10 -5.92
CA LEU A 228 -14.94 1.12 -5.44
C LEU A 228 -15.93 2.09 -4.78
N ASP A 229 -15.74 2.36 -3.49
CA ASP A 229 -16.59 3.27 -2.71
C ASP A 229 -16.39 4.75 -3.10
N ASP A 230 -17.42 5.58 -2.91
CA ASP A 230 -17.36 7.01 -3.22
C ASP A 230 -16.32 7.77 -2.37
N PHE A 231 -16.14 7.38 -1.10
CA PHE A 231 -15.06 7.91 -0.25
C PHE A 231 -13.69 7.59 -0.83
N GLU A 232 -13.48 6.35 -1.24
CA GLU A 232 -12.22 5.85 -1.77
C GLU A 232 -11.93 6.46 -3.15
N ARG A 233 -12.97 6.70 -3.95
CA ARG A 233 -12.89 7.48 -5.20
C ARG A 233 -12.40 8.91 -4.94
N LYS A 234 -12.93 9.60 -3.92
CA LYS A 234 -12.41 10.93 -3.50
C LYS A 234 -10.96 10.86 -3.01
N SER A 235 -10.60 9.80 -2.28
CA SER A 235 -9.22 9.56 -1.83
C SER A 235 -8.25 9.40 -3.02
N LEU A 236 -8.62 8.61 -4.03
CA LEU A 236 -7.84 8.47 -5.27
C LEU A 236 -7.66 9.79 -6.01
N VAL A 237 -8.75 10.54 -6.21
CA VAL A 237 -8.72 11.83 -6.92
C VAL A 237 -7.84 12.83 -6.16
N SER A 238 -7.97 12.93 -4.85
CA SER A 238 -7.14 13.83 -4.04
C SER A 238 -5.66 13.43 -4.06
N SER A 239 -5.37 12.13 -4.05
CA SER A 239 -4.00 11.60 -4.16
C SER A 239 -3.36 11.93 -5.52
N ALA A 240 -4.12 11.82 -6.61
CA ALA A 240 -3.67 12.19 -7.96
C ALA A 240 -3.32 13.68 -8.06
N ILE A 241 -4.18 14.55 -7.52
CA ILE A 241 -3.94 16.00 -7.48
C ILE A 241 -2.61 16.30 -6.75
N VAL A 242 -2.40 15.70 -5.57
CA VAL A 242 -1.20 15.98 -4.78
C VAL A 242 0.05 15.37 -5.41
N GLN A 243 -0.05 14.19 -6.04
CA GLN A 243 1.07 13.62 -6.81
C GLN A 243 1.51 14.57 -7.93
N GLU A 244 0.56 15.10 -8.70
CA GLU A 244 0.84 16.04 -9.79
C GLU A 244 1.51 17.33 -9.28
N GLU A 245 1.05 17.85 -8.13
CA GLU A 245 1.59 19.08 -7.53
C GLU A 245 2.96 18.92 -6.88
N THR A 246 3.25 17.76 -6.30
CA THR A 246 4.41 17.56 -5.41
C THR A 246 5.49 16.64 -5.99
N GLY A 247 5.16 15.85 -7.00
CA GLY A 247 6.03 14.78 -7.51
C GLY A 247 6.21 13.62 -6.53
N CYS A 248 5.44 13.55 -5.44
CA CYS A 248 5.54 12.50 -4.43
C CYS A 248 5.08 11.14 -5.01
N PRO A 249 5.78 10.03 -4.75
CA PRO A 249 5.35 8.70 -5.20
C PRO A 249 4.02 8.27 -4.58
N VAL A 250 3.29 7.42 -5.30
CA VAL A 250 2.01 6.87 -4.86
C VAL A 250 2.06 5.35 -4.77
N ILE A 251 1.37 4.77 -3.80
CA ILE A 251 1.13 3.32 -3.65
C ILE A 251 -0.34 3.07 -3.29
N ILE A 252 -0.96 2.12 -4.00
CA ILE A 252 -2.42 1.90 -3.93
C ILE A 252 -2.72 0.44 -3.60
N HIS A 253 -3.61 0.26 -2.63
CA HIS A 253 -4.20 -1.02 -2.23
C HIS A 253 -5.44 -1.30 -3.07
N PRO A 254 -5.42 -2.29 -3.97
CA PRO A 254 -6.62 -2.65 -4.72
C PRO A 254 -7.55 -3.56 -3.92
N GLY A 255 -8.82 -3.54 -4.34
CA GLY A 255 -9.78 -4.56 -4.00
C GLY A 255 -9.31 -5.95 -4.46
N ARG A 256 -10.06 -6.98 -4.07
CA ARG A 256 -9.70 -8.38 -4.35
C ARG A 256 -10.26 -8.92 -5.66
N ASP A 257 -10.95 -8.08 -6.43
CA ASP A 257 -11.46 -8.41 -7.76
C ASP A 257 -10.44 -8.05 -8.83
N LYS A 258 -10.37 -8.87 -9.88
CA LYS A 258 -9.44 -8.68 -11.01
C LYS A 258 -9.66 -7.36 -11.76
N GLU A 259 -10.87 -6.80 -11.73
CA GLU A 259 -11.21 -5.54 -12.41
C GLU A 259 -10.82 -4.31 -11.58
N SER A 260 -10.56 -4.49 -10.28
CA SER A 260 -10.26 -3.39 -9.35
C SER A 260 -9.01 -2.58 -9.75
N PRO A 261 -7.84 -3.19 -10.05
CA PRO A 261 -6.65 -2.43 -10.41
C PRO A 261 -6.83 -1.51 -11.62
N GLU A 262 -7.57 -1.96 -12.64
CA GLU A 262 -7.80 -1.17 -13.86
C GLU A 262 -8.77 -0.01 -13.63
N GLU A 263 -9.88 -0.23 -12.90
CA GLU A 263 -10.79 0.87 -12.53
C GLU A 263 -10.06 1.93 -11.71
N ILE A 264 -9.25 1.52 -10.72
CA ILE A 264 -8.48 2.42 -9.86
C ILE A 264 -7.58 3.32 -10.71
N PHE A 265 -6.81 2.74 -11.64
CA PHE A 265 -5.92 3.53 -12.48
C PHE A 265 -6.66 4.43 -13.46
N ARG A 266 -7.80 4.00 -14.01
CA ARG A 266 -8.66 4.87 -14.82
C ARG A 266 -9.05 6.13 -14.04
N VAL A 267 -9.60 5.97 -12.84
CA VAL A 267 -10.01 7.09 -11.97
C VAL A 267 -8.81 7.98 -11.61
N PHE A 268 -7.70 7.36 -11.23
CA PHE A 268 -6.49 8.06 -10.82
C PHE A 268 -5.90 8.90 -11.97
N GLN A 269 -5.83 8.35 -13.20
CA GLN A 269 -5.35 9.07 -14.38
C GLN A 269 -6.29 10.16 -14.85
N GLU A 270 -7.61 9.95 -14.80
CA GLU A 270 -8.61 10.97 -15.13
C GLU A 270 -8.47 12.22 -14.25
N ALA A 271 -8.05 12.03 -13.00
CA ALA A 271 -7.73 13.10 -12.05
C ALA A 271 -6.34 13.74 -12.23
N GLY A 272 -5.53 13.25 -13.17
CA GLY A 272 -4.19 13.77 -13.47
C GLY A 272 -3.03 12.94 -12.90
N GLY A 273 -3.31 11.80 -12.24
CA GLY A 273 -2.30 10.94 -11.66
C GLY A 273 -1.38 10.28 -12.71
N LYS A 274 -0.10 10.18 -12.38
CA LYS A 274 0.96 9.59 -13.22
C LYS A 274 1.22 8.14 -12.83
N ILE A 275 0.60 7.20 -13.54
CA ILE A 275 0.77 5.76 -13.28
C ILE A 275 2.24 5.29 -13.35
N GLY A 276 3.06 5.93 -14.19
CA GLY A 276 4.50 5.63 -14.29
C GLY A 276 5.28 5.87 -12.99
N HIS A 277 4.72 6.64 -12.06
CA HIS A 277 5.26 6.96 -10.74
C HIS A 277 4.37 6.43 -9.60
N THR A 278 3.60 5.37 -9.87
CA THR A 278 2.67 4.75 -8.94
C THR A 278 2.90 3.24 -8.85
N VAL A 279 2.80 2.71 -7.63
CA VAL A 279 2.78 1.27 -7.33
C VAL A 279 1.34 0.80 -7.19
N MET A 280 1.02 -0.33 -7.82
CA MET A 280 -0.18 -1.11 -7.49
C MET A 280 0.23 -2.32 -6.65
N SER A 281 -0.26 -2.35 -5.41
CA SER A 281 -0.01 -3.39 -4.41
C SER A 281 -0.80 -4.68 -4.69
N HIS A 282 -0.40 -5.76 -4.02
CA HIS A 282 -1.15 -7.01 -3.92
C HIS A 282 -1.52 -7.70 -5.25
N LEU A 283 -0.76 -7.48 -6.32
CA LEU A 283 -1.12 -8.02 -7.64
C LEU A 283 -1.08 -9.54 -7.68
N GLU A 284 -0.28 -10.20 -6.82
CA GLU A 284 -0.21 -11.66 -6.80
C GLU A 284 -1.50 -12.32 -6.33
N ARG A 285 -2.29 -11.66 -5.47
CA ARG A 285 -3.57 -12.16 -4.98
C ARG A 285 -4.76 -11.72 -5.83
N THR A 286 -4.59 -10.75 -6.70
CA THR A 286 -5.69 -10.13 -7.47
C THR A 286 -5.69 -10.52 -8.94
N LEU A 287 -4.52 -10.60 -9.58
CA LEU A 287 -4.40 -10.99 -10.99
C LEU A 287 -3.88 -12.43 -11.05
N HIS A 288 -4.72 -13.40 -11.38
CA HIS A 288 -4.38 -14.82 -11.20
C HIS A 288 -3.63 -15.41 -12.40
N THR A 289 -3.90 -14.93 -13.61
CA THR A 289 -3.26 -15.46 -14.81
C THR A 289 -2.03 -14.65 -15.20
N LYS A 290 -1.13 -15.29 -15.93
CA LYS A 290 0.03 -14.61 -16.53
C LYS A 290 -0.40 -13.53 -17.54
N GLN A 291 -1.51 -13.75 -18.23
CA GLN A 291 -2.01 -12.83 -19.25
C GLN A 291 -2.53 -11.54 -18.61
N ASP A 292 -3.43 -11.64 -17.63
CA ASP A 292 -3.98 -10.48 -16.92
C ASP A 292 -2.86 -9.64 -16.29
N LEU A 293 -1.87 -10.32 -15.70
CA LEU A 293 -0.72 -9.66 -15.10
C LEU A 293 0.14 -8.91 -16.13
N ALA A 294 0.39 -9.49 -17.31
CA ALA A 294 1.15 -8.83 -18.36
C ALA A 294 0.39 -7.67 -19.01
N GLU A 295 -0.92 -7.84 -19.22
CA GLU A 295 -1.80 -6.78 -19.71
C GLU A 295 -1.81 -5.60 -18.74
N PHE A 296 -1.97 -5.85 -17.44
CA PHE A 296 -1.86 -4.79 -16.43
C PHE A 296 -0.47 -4.14 -16.41
N ALA A 297 0.61 -4.93 -16.44
CA ALA A 297 1.98 -4.42 -16.45
C ALA A 297 2.27 -3.51 -17.66
N SER A 298 1.59 -3.76 -18.79
CA SER A 298 1.72 -2.94 -20.01
C SER A 298 1.22 -1.50 -19.84
N LEU A 299 0.42 -1.21 -18.81
CA LEU A 299 0.01 0.15 -18.45
C LEU A 299 1.21 1.00 -17.99
N GLY A 300 2.27 0.37 -17.48
CA GLY A 300 3.53 1.04 -17.16
C GLY A 300 3.68 1.53 -15.71
N SER A 301 2.78 1.12 -14.82
CA SER A 301 2.95 1.28 -13.36
C SER A 301 3.99 0.32 -12.80
N TYR A 302 4.39 0.54 -11.54
CA TYR A 302 5.11 -0.49 -10.80
C TYR A 302 4.12 -1.57 -10.34
N CYS A 303 4.45 -2.82 -10.68
CA CYS A 303 3.76 -4.02 -10.25
C CYS A 303 4.38 -4.52 -8.95
N GLU A 304 3.62 -4.51 -7.86
CA GLU A 304 4.10 -4.97 -6.57
C GLU A 304 3.61 -6.38 -6.23
N PHE A 305 4.56 -7.20 -5.76
CA PHE A 305 4.32 -8.49 -5.14
C PHE A 305 4.74 -8.38 -3.68
N ASP A 306 3.82 -7.96 -2.83
CA ASP A 306 4.05 -7.59 -1.44
C ASP A 306 3.59 -8.66 -0.45
N LEU A 307 3.19 -9.85 -0.88
CA LEU A 307 2.69 -10.90 0.03
C LEU A 307 3.69 -12.07 0.16
N PHE A 308 4.99 -11.83 -0.05
CA PHE A 308 6.00 -12.88 0.16
C PHE A 308 5.95 -13.44 1.59
N GLY A 309 6.07 -14.76 1.70
CA GLY A 309 5.92 -15.49 2.96
C GLY A 309 4.48 -15.77 3.39
N ILE A 310 3.46 -15.27 2.68
CA ILE A 310 2.06 -15.72 2.86
C ILE A 310 1.81 -16.95 1.99
N GLU A 311 1.85 -18.12 2.65
CA GLU A 311 1.50 -19.41 2.07
C GLU A 311 0.46 -20.10 2.96
N VAL A 312 -0.82 -19.96 2.60
CA VAL A 312 -1.95 -20.49 3.38
C VAL A 312 -2.87 -21.31 2.48
N SER A 313 -3.46 -22.37 3.02
CA SER A 313 -4.41 -23.21 2.28
C SER A 313 -5.83 -22.62 2.23
N TYR A 314 -6.08 -21.54 2.95
CA TYR A 314 -7.39 -20.88 3.06
C TYR A 314 -7.15 -19.40 3.26
N TYR A 315 -7.49 -18.59 2.26
CA TYR A 315 -7.36 -17.15 2.34
C TYR A 315 -8.66 -16.52 2.83
N GLN A 316 -8.70 -16.15 4.11
CA GLN A 316 -9.94 -15.72 4.79
C GLN A 316 -10.61 -14.51 4.13
N HIS A 317 -9.84 -13.65 3.46
CA HIS A 317 -10.38 -12.44 2.85
C HIS A 317 -10.98 -12.64 1.45
N ASN A 318 -10.76 -13.79 0.84
CA ASN A 318 -11.43 -14.20 -0.40
C ASN A 318 -11.29 -15.72 -0.55
N GLU A 319 -12.37 -16.43 -0.29
CA GLU A 319 -12.39 -17.89 -0.25
C GLU A 319 -12.30 -18.54 -1.65
N ASP A 320 -12.55 -17.77 -2.71
CA ASP A 320 -12.53 -18.23 -4.09
C ASP A 320 -11.12 -18.23 -4.70
N ILE A 321 -10.11 -17.77 -3.94
CA ILE A 321 -8.73 -17.65 -4.43
C ILE A 321 -7.74 -18.49 -3.64
N ASP A 322 -6.83 -19.13 -4.37
CA ASP A 322 -5.66 -19.79 -3.82
C ASP A 322 -4.50 -18.80 -3.73
N MET A 323 -3.92 -18.67 -2.52
CA MET A 323 -2.73 -17.85 -2.35
C MET A 323 -1.52 -18.51 -3.01
N PRO A 324 -0.77 -17.80 -3.87
CA PRO A 324 0.43 -18.35 -4.45
C PRO A 324 1.48 -18.57 -3.35
N SER A 325 2.25 -19.65 -3.47
CA SER A 325 3.53 -19.81 -2.76
C SER A 325 4.56 -18.82 -3.27
N ASP A 326 5.62 -18.59 -2.52
CA ASP A 326 6.78 -17.82 -2.97
C ASP A 326 7.44 -18.46 -4.19
N ALA A 327 7.30 -19.79 -4.31
CA ALA A 327 7.71 -20.49 -5.50
C ALA A 327 6.96 -20.05 -6.76
N GLN A 328 5.64 -19.85 -6.65
CA GLN A 328 4.81 -19.34 -7.73
C GLN A 328 5.03 -17.84 -7.95
N ARG A 329 5.18 -17.03 -6.89
CA ARG A 329 5.54 -15.60 -7.01
C ARG A 329 6.82 -15.41 -7.83
N ILE A 330 7.91 -16.10 -7.47
CA ILE A 330 9.18 -16.03 -8.21
C ILE A 330 9.01 -16.40 -9.69
N LYS A 331 8.22 -17.44 -10.02
CA LYS A 331 7.94 -17.82 -11.42
C LYS A 331 7.18 -16.73 -12.18
N ARG A 332 6.26 -16.04 -11.50
CA ARG A 332 5.49 -14.92 -12.09
C ARG A 332 6.37 -13.68 -12.30
N LEU A 333 7.25 -13.37 -11.36
CA LEU A 333 8.25 -12.31 -11.54
C LEU A 333 9.18 -12.61 -12.73
N HIS A 334 9.61 -13.85 -12.88
CA HIS A 334 10.46 -14.24 -14.02
C HIS A 334 9.74 -14.01 -15.35
N TYR A 335 8.46 -14.41 -15.42
CA TYR A 335 7.63 -14.17 -16.59
C TYR A 335 7.49 -12.67 -16.91
N LEU A 336 7.24 -11.81 -15.93
CA LEU A 336 7.20 -10.36 -16.16
C LEU A 336 8.51 -9.80 -16.71
N ILE A 337 9.65 -10.31 -16.23
CA ILE A 337 10.96 -9.93 -16.77
C ILE A 337 11.12 -10.39 -18.23
N GLU A 338 10.71 -11.62 -18.56
CA GLU A 338 10.74 -12.14 -19.94
C GLU A 338 9.84 -11.33 -20.89
N GLN A 339 8.74 -10.77 -20.39
CA GLN A 339 7.87 -9.87 -21.14
C GLN A 339 8.40 -8.42 -21.24
N GLY A 340 9.55 -8.11 -20.63
CA GLY A 340 10.17 -6.78 -20.71
C GLY A 340 9.76 -5.80 -19.61
N PHE A 341 9.03 -6.25 -18.58
CA PHE A 341 8.53 -5.39 -17.49
C PHE A 341 9.44 -5.33 -16.26
N GLY A 342 10.69 -5.82 -16.35
CA GLY A 342 11.60 -5.97 -15.21
C GLY A 342 11.96 -4.66 -14.47
N ASP A 343 11.88 -3.51 -15.14
CA ASP A 343 12.15 -2.18 -14.54
C ASP A 343 10.95 -1.61 -13.77
N LYS A 344 9.87 -2.39 -13.67
CA LYS A 344 8.59 -2.02 -13.06
C LYS A 344 8.12 -3.06 -12.05
N ILE A 345 9.03 -3.79 -11.43
CA ILE A 345 8.73 -4.79 -10.40
C ILE A 345 9.28 -4.31 -9.06
N VAL A 346 8.44 -4.31 -8.03
CA VAL A 346 8.85 -4.14 -6.62
C VAL A 346 8.24 -5.26 -5.78
N ILE A 347 8.85 -5.57 -4.63
CA ILE A 347 8.42 -6.69 -3.79
C ILE A 347 8.54 -6.35 -2.31
N SER A 348 7.67 -6.95 -1.50
CA SER A 348 7.69 -6.80 -0.04
C SER A 348 6.94 -7.96 0.65
N HIS A 349 6.64 -7.82 1.94
CA HIS A 349 5.92 -8.81 2.72
C HIS A 349 4.55 -8.32 3.24
N ASP A 350 4.29 -7.02 3.37
CA ASP A 350 3.04 -6.52 3.98
C ASP A 350 2.83 -7.15 5.38
N ILE A 351 3.88 -7.15 6.20
CA ILE A 351 3.76 -7.69 7.56
C ILE A 351 2.90 -6.74 8.39
N HIS A 352 1.67 -7.16 8.71
CA HIS A 352 0.71 -6.41 9.53
C HIS A 352 0.07 -7.23 10.66
N THR A 353 0.56 -8.45 10.95
CA THR A 353 0.02 -9.31 12.03
C THR A 353 1.14 -10.00 12.80
N LYS A 354 0.92 -10.26 14.10
CA LYS A 354 1.96 -10.78 15.00
C LYS A 354 2.58 -12.08 14.53
N HIS A 355 1.77 -13.05 14.09
CA HIS A 355 2.24 -14.38 13.67
C HIS A 355 3.25 -14.34 12.51
N ARG A 356 3.39 -13.20 11.83
CA ARG A 356 4.33 -13.00 10.73
C ARG A 356 5.69 -12.48 11.19
N LEU A 357 5.79 -11.95 12.41
CA LEU A 357 7.05 -11.59 13.06
C LEU A 357 7.77 -12.85 13.58
N MET A 358 9.09 -12.90 13.43
CA MET A 358 9.96 -14.01 13.86
C MET A 358 9.75 -14.39 15.32
N LYS A 359 9.57 -13.42 16.22
CA LYS A 359 9.30 -13.66 17.65
C LYS A 359 8.10 -14.57 17.88
N TYR A 360 7.10 -14.48 17.01
CA TYR A 360 5.86 -15.25 17.08
C TYR A 360 5.85 -16.42 16.08
N GLY A 361 7.03 -16.84 15.62
CA GLY A 361 7.20 -17.94 14.69
C GLY A 361 6.98 -17.58 13.22
N GLY A 362 6.92 -16.31 12.87
CA GLY A 362 6.79 -15.84 11.50
C GLY A 362 8.12 -15.77 10.73
N HIS A 363 8.05 -15.23 9.52
CA HIS A 363 9.21 -15.11 8.61
C HIS A 363 9.98 -13.80 8.78
N GLY A 364 9.32 -12.74 9.26
CA GLY A 364 9.91 -11.43 9.52
C GLY A 364 10.40 -10.68 8.29
N PHE A 365 10.87 -9.44 8.53
CA PHE A 365 11.28 -8.51 7.45
C PHE A 365 12.50 -8.97 6.64
N SER A 366 13.27 -9.95 7.14
CA SER A 366 14.46 -10.44 6.45
C SER A 366 14.17 -11.57 5.46
N HIS A 367 12.92 -12.03 5.35
CA HIS A 367 12.59 -13.22 4.58
C HIS A 367 12.96 -13.12 3.09
N ILE A 368 12.69 -11.97 2.45
CA ILE A 368 13.08 -11.73 1.06
C ILE A 368 14.60 -11.90 0.87
N ILE A 369 15.42 -11.28 1.71
CA ILE A 369 16.88 -11.32 1.58
C ILE A 369 17.41 -12.72 1.93
N ALA A 370 16.94 -13.30 3.03
CA ALA A 370 17.48 -14.55 3.58
C ALA A 370 17.01 -15.79 2.82
N ASN A 371 15.82 -15.78 2.22
CA ASN A 371 15.19 -16.98 1.66
C ASN A 371 14.78 -16.80 0.19
N VAL A 372 14.12 -15.69 -0.15
CA VAL A 372 13.58 -15.49 -1.51
C VAL A 372 14.72 -15.24 -2.50
N VAL A 373 15.66 -14.36 -2.19
CA VAL A 373 16.81 -14.03 -3.05
C VAL A 373 17.67 -15.26 -3.39
N PRO A 374 18.09 -16.12 -2.43
CA PRO A 374 18.77 -17.37 -2.76
C PRO A 374 17.97 -18.28 -3.70
N ASN A 375 16.64 -18.34 -3.54
CA ASN A 375 15.76 -19.12 -4.40
C ASN A 375 15.59 -18.49 -5.79
N MET A 376 15.56 -17.16 -5.91
CA MET A 376 15.57 -16.46 -7.19
C MET A 376 16.83 -16.78 -7.98
N LYS A 377 18.02 -16.74 -7.34
CA LYS A 377 19.31 -17.09 -7.97
C LYS A 377 19.31 -18.53 -8.50
N LYS A 378 18.87 -19.48 -7.68
CA LYS A 378 18.73 -20.90 -8.09
C LYS A 378 17.77 -21.09 -9.27
N ARG A 379 16.86 -20.16 -9.51
CA ARG A 379 15.87 -20.19 -10.60
C ARG A 379 16.24 -19.26 -11.76
N GLY A 380 17.50 -18.88 -11.88
CA GLY A 380 18.02 -18.19 -13.07
C GLY A 380 17.85 -16.68 -13.07
N PHE A 381 17.49 -16.05 -11.93
CA PHE A 381 17.60 -14.60 -11.83
C PHE A 381 19.07 -14.20 -11.80
N SER A 382 19.44 -13.26 -12.67
CA SER A 382 20.74 -12.62 -12.64
C SER A 382 20.85 -11.67 -11.43
N GLU A 383 22.07 -11.33 -11.04
CA GLU A 383 22.29 -10.28 -10.03
C GLU A 383 21.69 -8.94 -10.47
N ASP A 384 21.65 -8.65 -11.78
CA ASP A 384 21.02 -7.43 -12.29
C ASP A 384 19.50 -7.46 -12.10
N HIS A 385 18.82 -8.59 -12.34
CA HIS A 385 17.38 -8.71 -12.06
C HIS A 385 17.09 -8.45 -10.58
N ILE A 386 17.89 -9.03 -9.68
CA ILE A 386 17.70 -8.88 -8.23
C ILE A 386 17.96 -7.44 -7.80
N ARG A 387 19.02 -6.81 -8.33
CA ARG A 387 19.36 -5.41 -8.07
C ARG A 387 18.28 -4.46 -8.59
N LYS A 388 17.69 -4.73 -9.75
CA LYS A 388 16.54 -3.96 -10.26
C LYS A 388 15.37 -4.01 -9.28
N ILE A 389 14.95 -5.22 -8.91
CA ILE A 389 13.78 -5.43 -8.04
C ILE A 389 13.98 -4.81 -6.65
N LEU A 390 15.14 -5.00 -6.03
CA LEU A 390 15.35 -4.65 -4.62
C LEU A 390 16.02 -3.30 -4.39
N ILE A 391 16.66 -2.72 -5.42
CA ILE A 391 17.44 -1.49 -5.29
C ILE A 391 16.97 -0.48 -6.32
N ASN A 392 17.11 -0.73 -7.62
CA ASN A 392 16.93 0.33 -8.61
C ASN A 392 15.47 0.76 -8.82
N ASN A 393 14.54 -0.18 -8.84
CA ASN A 393 13.12 0.11 -9.01
C ASN A 393 12.58 0.86 -7.79
N PRO A 394 12.81 0.42 -6.54
CA PRO A 394 12.43 1.20 -5.35
C PRO A 394 13.10 2.56 -5.29
N GLN A 395 14.38 2.68 -5.66
CA GLN A 395 15.07 3.98 -5.71
C GLN A 395 14.40 4.95 -6.68
N LYS A 396 14.11 4.48 -7.89
CA LYS A 396 13.47 5.31 -8.93
C LYS A 396 12.04 5.67 -8.55
N TRP A 397 11.29 4.72 -7.99
CA TRP A 397 9.94 4.96 -7.52
C TRP A 397 9.91 5.95 -6.37
N LEU A 398 10.70 5.78 -5.31
CA LEU A 398 10.64 6.64 -4.12
C LEU A 398 11.17 8.07 -4.32
N THR A 399 11.80 8.35 -5.47
CA THR A 399 12.41 9.65 -5.75
C THR A 399 11.36 10.64 -6.23
N PHE A 400 11.24 11.78 -5.56
CA PHE A 400 10.30 12.83 -5.97
C PHE A 400 10.69 13.42 -7.35
N GLU A 401 9.72 13.52 -8.27
CA GLU A 401 9.90 13.97 -9.67
C GLU A 401 9.84 15.49 -9.90
#